data_AF-V2U9G5-F1
#
_entry.id   AF-V2U9G5-F1
#
_cell.length_a   1.000
_cell.length_b   1.000
_cell.length_c   1.000
_cell.angle_alpha   90.00
_cell.angle_beta   90.00
_cell.angle_gamma   90.00
#
_symmetry.space_group_name_H-M   'P 1'
#
loop_
_entity.id
_entity.type
_entity.pdbx_description
1 polymer ?
#
loop_
_entity_poly.entity_id
_entity_poly.type
_entity_poly.pdbx_seq_one_letter_code
_entity_poly.pdbx_strand_id
1 'polypeptide(L)'
;MPLLELIQIFFINIVFYHFIFFLTFRCFFQCIWSFLGLSFLLVFRPLLSLESSFMTDPKATFIEIDAIGKPCPMPLLMLKRAIKSAPAQQKFCLKASDPNSEIDILRYCQLQKRQCQMIKISEHELHYIIE
;
A
#
# COMPACT_ATOMS: atom_id res chain seq x y z
N MET A 1 19.23 35.29 -32.57
CA MET A 1 17.98 34.96 -31.86
C MET A 1 17.15 33.87 -32.58
N PRO A 2 17.66 32.64 -32.84
CA PRO A 2 16.75 31.52 -33.19
C PRO A 2 16.99 30.21 -32.40
N LEU A 3 17.97 30.15 -31.49
CA LEU A 3 18.37 28.89 -30.84
C LEU A 3 17.43 28.47 -29.69
N LEU A 4 16.74 29.42 -29.05
CA LEU A 4 15.90 29.15 -27.87
C LEU A 4 14.51 28.57 -28.24
N GLU A 5 13.97 28.96 -29.40
CA GLU A 5 12.67 28.48 -29.90
C GLU A 5 12.72 26.99 -30.30
N LEU A 6 13.84 26.54 -30.87
CA LEU A 6 14.04 25.13 -31.26
C LEU A 6 14.05 24.17 -30.06
N ILE A 7 14.57 24.62 -28.90
CA ILE A 7 14.65 23.80 -27.69
C ILE A 7 13.26 23.60 -27.08
N GLN A 8 12.39 24.61 -27.09
CA GLN A 8 11.02 24.46 -26.59
C GLN A 8 10.19 23.49 -27.43
N ILE A 9 10.32 23.52 -28.76
CA ILE A 9 9.61 22.59 -29.65
C ILE A 9 10.09 21.14 -29.43
N PHE A 10 11.39 20.95 -29.17
CA PHE A 10 11.94 19.62 -28.90
C PHE A 10 11.44 19.05 -27.56
N PHE A 11 11.35 19.88 -26.52
CA PHE A 11 10.81 19.47 -25.22
C PHE A 11 9.31 19.13 -25.28
N ILE A 12 8.51 19.88 -26.03
CA ILE A 12 7.08 19.59 -26.19
C ILE A 12 6.87 18.26 -26.90
N ASN A 13 7.63 17.98 -27.96
CA ASN A 13 7.53 16.71 -28.68
C ASN A 13 7.87 15.51 -27.77
N ILE A 14 8.94 15.58 -26.98
CA ILE A 14 9.33 14.49 -26.06
C ILE A 14 8.23 14.19 -25.03
N VAL A 15 7.66 15.23 -24.42
CA VAL A 15 6.59 15.05 -23.41
C VAL A 15 5.33 14.48 -24.07
N PHE A 16 5.01 14.89 -25.30
CA PHE A 16 3.85 14.39 -26.03
C PHE A 16 4.00 12.91 -26.43
N TYR A 17 5.20 12.51 -26.90
CA TYR A 17 5.49 11.11 -27.22
C TYR A 17 5.47 10.21 -25.97
N HIS A 18 5.99 10.68 -24.84
CA HIS A 18 5.93 9.92 -23.59
C HIS A 18 4.50 9.76 -23.06
N PHE A 19 3.64 10.77 -23.28
CA PHE A 19 2.23 10.72 -22.89
C PHE A 19 1.42 9.76 -23.78
N ILE A 20 1.63 9.77 -25.10
CA ILE A 20 0.97 8.83 -26.03
C ILE A 20 1.45 7.39 -25.80
N PHE A 21 2.74 7.19 -25.50
CA PHE A 21 3.27 5.87 -25.14
C PHE A 21 2.62 5.32 -23.87
N PHE A 22 2.38 6.18 -22.87
CA PHE A 22 1.72 5.77 -21.62
C PHE A 22 0.24 5.43 -21.80
N LEU A 23 -0.47 6.14 -22.68
CA LEU A 23 -1.88 5.83 -22.99
C LEU A 23 -2.05 4.54 -23.78
N THR A 24 -1.14 4.24 -24.72
CA THR A 24 -1.21 3.01 -25.52
C THR A 24 -0.82 1.76 -24.72
N PHE A 25 0.13 1.87 -23.79
CA PHE A 25 0.51 0.74 -22.92
C PHE A 25 -0.57 0.34 -21.91
N ARG A 26 -1.39 1.30 -21.45
CA ARG A 26 -2.45 1.02 -20.47
C ARG A 26 -3.61 0.24 -21.07
N CYS A 27 -3.91 0.42 -22.35
CA CYS A 27 -4.93 -0.37 -23.04
C CYS A 27 -4.46 -1.80 -23.37
N PHE A 28 -3.17 -2.00 -23.66
CA PHE A 28 -2.67 -3.33 -24.03
C PHE A 28 -2.64 -4.30 -22.84
N PHE A 29 -2.30 -3.82 -21.64
CA PHE A 29 -2.25 -4.67 -20.44
C PHE A 29 -3.64 -5.08 -19.92
N GLN A 30 -4.67 -4.25 -20.13
CA GLN A 30 -6.03 -4.57 -19.70
C GLN A 30 -6.66 -5.70 -20.56
N CYS A 31 -6.29 -5.78 -21.84
CA CYS A 31 -6.78 -6.84 -22.74
C CYS A 31 -6.11 -8.19 -22.49
N ILE A 32 -4.81 -8.22 -22.17
CA ILE A 32 -4.10 -9.48 -21.87
C ILE A 32 -4.64 -10.10 -20.56
N TRP A 33 -4.95 -9.28 -19.56
CA TRP A 33 -5.53 -9.75 -18.29
C TRP A 33 -6.93 -10.34 -18.45
N SER A 34 -7.67 -9.93 -19.49
CA SER A 34 -9.04 -10.40 -19.74
C SER A 34 -9.09 -11.72 -20.51
N PHE A 35 -8.02 -12.08 -21.23
CA PHE A 35 -7.97 -13.29 -22.06
C PHE A 35 -7.23 -14.48 -21.42
N LEU A 36 -6.41 -14.24 -20.39
CA LEU A 36 -5.76 -15.27 -19.57
C LEU A 36 -6.46 -15.44 -18.21
N GLY A 37 -7.79 -15.46 -18.25
CA GLY A 37 -8.61 -15.88 -17.13
C GLY A 37 -8.44 -17.36 -16.80
N LEU A 38 -8.60 -17.66 -15.51
CA LEU A 38 -8.90 -18.97 -14.94
C LEU A 38 -7.77 -20.02 -14.96
N SER A 39 -6.91 -20.00 -13.94
CA SER A 39 -6.39 -21.26 -13.36
C SER A 39 -5.67 -21.13 -11.99
N PHE A 40 -5.49 -19.94 -11.42
CA PHE A 40 -4.67 -19.81 -10.20
C PHE A 40 -5.44 -19.45 -8.92
N LEU A 41 -6.67 -19.96 -8.78
CA LEU A 41 -7.50 -19.76 -7.58
C LEU A 41 -7.56 -20.96 -6.63
N LEU A 42 -6.80 -22.04 -6.86
CA LEU A 42 -6.95 -23.28 -6.07
C LEU A 42 -5.61 -23.93 -5.69
N VAL A 43 -4.68 -23.19 -5.09
CA VAL A 43 -3.59 -23.82 -4.32
C VAL A 43 -3.67 -23.36 -2.86
N PHE A 44 -4.70 -23.90 -2.21
CA PHE A 44 -4.64 -24.53 -0.89
C PHE A 44 -3.60 -24.01 0.12
N ARG A 45 -4.11 -23.08 0.92
CA ARG A 45 -4.02 -22.98 2.39
C ARG A 45 -3.72 -24.33 3.09
N PRO A 46 -2.78 -24.36 4.05
CA PRO A 46 -3.09 -24.84 5.39
C PRO A 46 -2.79 -23.71 6.39
N LEU A 47 -3.80 -23.15 7.06
CA LEU A 47 -4.46 -23.59 8.28
C LEU A 47 -3.56 -23.52 9.54
N LEU A 48 -3.93 -22.58 10.41
CA LEU A 48 -3.77 -22.54 11.86
C LEU A 48 -2.36 -22.66 12.45
N SER A 49 -1.90 -21.59 13.10
CA SER A 49 -2.03 -21.50 14.56
C SER A 49 -1.49 -20.15 15.03
N LEU A 50 -2.37 -19.30 15.57
CA LEU A 50 -2.22 -18.67 16.88
C LEU A 50 -3.28 -17.58 17.05
N GLU A 51 -4.34 -18.01 17.72
CA GLU A 51 -5.30 -17.18 18.44
C GLU A 51 -4.55 -16.22 19.39
N SER A 52 -4.85 -14.92 19.33
CA SER A 52 -4.78 -14.05 20.52
C SER A 52 -5.55 -12.75 20.27
N SER A 53 -6.84 -12.80 20.63
CA SER A 53 -7.67 -11.68 21.09
C SER A 53 -7.54 -10.31 20.41
N PHE A 54 -8.20 -10.13 19.27
CA PHE A 54 -8.72 -8.80 18.90
C PHE A 54 -10.24 -8.91 18.77
N MET A 55 -10.97 -8.15 19.59
CA MET A 55 -12.43 -8.03 19.52
C MET A 55 -12.83 -7.69 18.08
N THR A 56 -13.41 -8.66 17.39
CA THR A 56 -13.96 -8.51 16.04
C THR A 56 -15.31 -7.79 16.13
N ASP A 57 -15.35 -6.52 15.74
CA ASP A 57 -16.57 -5.93 15.17
C ASP A 57 -16.71 -6.47 13.74
N PRO A 58 -17.77 -7.26 13.42
CA PRO A 58 -17.89 -7.96 12.15
C PRO A 58 -18.29 -7.07 10.96
N LYS A 59 -18.27 -5.74 11.08
CA LYS A 59 -18.84 -4.85 10.04
C LYS A 59 -17.84 -3.93 9.32
N ALA A 60 -16.59 -3.83 9.76
CA ALA A 60 -15.62 -2.95 9.13
C ALA A 60 -14.57 -3.74 8.34
N THR A 61 -14.54 -3.56 7.02
CA THR A 61 -13.58 -4.22 6.10
C THR A 61 -12.20 -3.56 6.20
N PHE A 62 -11.49 -3.81 7.30
CA PHE A 62 -10.11 -3.41 7.45
C PHE A 62 -9.18 -4.39 6.72
N ILE A 63 -8.16 -3.86 6.03
CA ILE A 63 -7.05 -4.69 5.57
C ILE A 63 -6.09 -4.87 6.74
N GLU A 64 -5.98 -6.10 7.24
CA GLU A 64 -5.04 -6.44 8.30
C GLU A 64 -3.62 -6.64 7.76
N ILE A 65 -2.64 -6.06 8.46
CA ILE A 65 -1.21 -6.16 8.19
C ILE A 65 -0.54 -6.65 9.46
N ASP A 66 -0.09 -7.90 9.46
CA ASP A 66 0.64 -8.47 10.59
C ASP A 66 2.15 -8.27 10.43
N ALA A 67 2.70 -7.41 11.29
CA ALA A 67 4.13 -7.12 11.39
C ALA A 67 4.68 -7.41 12.80
N ILE A 68 3.99 -8.23 13.59
CA ILE A 68 4.47 -8.69 14.90
C ILE A 68 5.80 -9.44 14.73
N GLY A 69 6.75 -9.18 15.63
CA GLY A 69 8.07 -9.79 15.64
C GLY A 69 9.02 -9.33 14.54
N LYS A 70 8.63 -8.37 13.68
CA LYS A 70 9.50 -7.84 12.63
C LYS A 70 10.26 -6.61 13.14
N PRO A 71 11.59 -6.55 12.95
CA PRO A 71 12.36 -5.37 13.35
C PRO A 71 11.98 -4.16 12.49
N CYS A 72 12.09 -2.96 13.06
CA CYS A 72 12.10 -1.73 12.26
C CYS A 72 13.20 -1.82 11.19
N PRO A 73 12.95 -1.50 9.89
CA PRO A 73 11.83 -0.74 9.33
C PRO A 73 10.72 -1.58 8.65
N MET A 74 10.64 -2.88 8.91
CA MET A 74 9.73 -3.78 8.19
C MET A 74 8.23 -3.44 8.35
N PRO A 75 7.70 -3.08 9.54
CA PRO A 75 6.29 -2.70 9.68
C PRO A 75 5.90 -1.52 8.78
N LEU A 76 6.77 -0.52 8.69
CA LEU A 76 6.57 0.65 7.85
C LEU A 76 6.57 0.29 6.34
N LEU A 77 7.46 -0.61 5.92
CA LEU A 77 7.52 -1.04 4.53
C LEU A 77 6.28 -1.84 4.12
N MET A 78 5.77 -2.71 5.00
CA MET A 78 4.55 -3.47 4.77
C MET A 78 3.33 -2.54 4.66
N LEU A 79 3.23 -1.55 5.57
CA LEU A 79 2.20 -0.52 5.51
C LEU A 79 2.24 0.27 4.19
N LYS A 80 3.44 0.74 3.80
CA LYS A 80 3.63 1.47 2.53
C LYS A 80 3.21 0.65 1.32
N ARG A 81 3.49 -0.64 1.31
CA ARG A 81 3.07 -1.55 0.22
C ARG A 81 1.56 -1.70 0.18
N ALA A 82 0.93 -1.96 1.34
CA ALA A 82 -0.52 -2.13 1.43
C ALA A 82 -1.29 -0.88 1.00
N ILE A 83 -0.86 0.31 1.42
CA ILE A 83 -1.48 1.59 1.02
C ILE A 83 -1.33 1.83 -0.49
N LYS A 84 -0.20 1.44 -1.08
CA LYS A 84 0.03 1.59 -2.53
C LYS A 84 -0.74 0.57 -3.37
N SER A 85 -0.96 -0.64 -2.85
CA SER A 85 -1.67 -1.70 -3.57
C SER A 85 -3.19 -1.61 -3.46
N ALA A 86 -3.71 -0.96 -2.42
CA ALA A 86 -5.14 -0.87 -2.18
C ALA A 86 -5.79 0.28 -2.97
N PRO A 87 -7.09 0.15 -3.33
CA PRO A 87 -7.88 1.24 -3.87
C PRO A 87 -8.06 2.36 -2.82
N ALA A 88 -8.38 3.57 -3.31
CA ALA A 88 -8.59 4.73 -2.45
C ALA A 88 -9.70 4.47 -1.41
N GLN A 89 -9.56 5.07 -0.21
CA GLN A 89 -10.53 5.02 0.89
C GLN A 89 -10.64 3.69 1.66
N GLN A 90 -9.68 2.79 1.52
CA GLN A 90 -9.59 1.60 2.37
C GLN A 90 -9.00 1.91 3.76
N LYS A 91 -9.54 1.27 4.80
CA LYS A 91 -8.99 1.32 6.16
C LYS A 91 -8.00 0.18 6.38
N PHE A 92 -6.93 0.43 7.12
CA PHE A 92 -5.88 -0.54 7.44
C PHE A 92 -5.77 -0.75 8.95
N CYS A 93 -5.47 -1.98 9.34
CA CYS A 93 -5.10 -2.34 10.71
C CYS A 93 -3.70 -2.94 10.69
N LEU A 94 -2.72 -2.24 11.24
CA LEU A 94 -1.33 -2.70 11.33
C LEU A 94 -1.04 -3.16 12.76
N LYS A 95 -0.57 -4.40 12.92
CA LYS A 95 -0.13 -4.97 14.20
C LYS A 95 1.40 -4.97 14.23
N ALA A 96 2.00 -4.34 15.23
CA ALA A 96 3.45 -4.29 15.41
C ALA A 96 3.82 -4.52 16.88
N SER A 97 5.01 -5.06 17.12
CA SER A 97 5.46 -5.42 18.47
C SER A 97 6.60 -4.53 19.00
N ASP A 98 7.23 -3.76 18.11
CA ASP A 98 8.39 -2.94 18.45
C ASP A 98 7.93 -1.53 18.88
N PRO A 99 8.23 -1.08 20.12
CA PRO A 99 7.87 0.27 20.56
C PRO A 99 8.55 1.36 19.72
N ASN A 100 9.73 1.09 19.16
CA ASN A 100 10.42 2.07 18.31
C ASN A 100 9.69 2.31 16.99
N SER A 101 8.90 1.35 16.53
CA SER A 101 8.12 1.49 15.30
C SER A 101 6.97 2.50 15.43
N GLU A 102 6.57 2.88 16.65
CA GLU A 102 5.51 3.85 16.90
C GLU A 102 5.82 5.22 16.27
N ILE A 103 7.02 5.73 16.51
CA ILE A 103 7.45 7.04 16.00
C ILE A 103 7.40 7.06 14.47
N ASP A 104 7.88 6.00 13.84
CA ASP A 104 7.94 5.88 12.38
C ASP A 104 6.55 5.79 11.74
N ILE A 105 5.65 5.00 12.33
CA ILE A 105 4.29 4.81 11.83
C ILE A 105 3.47 6.09 11.98
N LEU A 106 3.51 6.73 13.15
CA LEU A 106 2.79 7.99 13.42
C LEU A 106 3.30 9.10 12.50
N ARG A 107 4.62 9.24 12.38
CA ARG A 107 5.23 10.24 11.48
C ARG A 107 4.85 10.00 10.03
N TYR A 108 4.84 8.74 9.58
CA TYR A 108 4.42 8.41 8.23
C TYR A 108 2.96 8.80 7.98
N CYS A 109 2.05 8.51 8.91
CA CYS A 109 0.64 8.88 8.78
C CYS A 109 0.43 10.41 8.72
N GLN A 110 1.17 11.16 9.55
CA GLN A 110 1.17 12.63 9.51
C GLN A 110 1.63 13.17 8.15
N LEU A 111 2.72 12.63 7.60
CA LEU A 111 3.25 13.03 6.29
C LEU A 111 2.28 12.71 5.14
N GLN A 112 1.57 11.60 5.24
CA GLN A 112 0.54 11.20 4.26
C GLN A 112 -0.81 11.91 4.48
N LYS A 113 -0.94 12.75 5.52
CA LYS A 113 -2.19 13.41 5.93
C LYS A 113 -3.35 12.43 6.11
N ARG A 114 -3.05 11.24 6.65
CA ARG A 114 -4.02 10.18 6.95
C ARG A 114 -4.37 10.17 8.43
N GLN A 115 -5.60 9.75 8.75
CA GLN A 115 -5.98 9.57 10.14
C GLN A 115 -5.33 8.29 10.66
N CYS A 116 -4.69 8.37 11.82
CA CYS A 116 -4.04 7.23 12.45
C CYS A 116 -4.36 7.23 13.94
N GLN A 117 -4.95 6.14 14.40
CA GLN A 117 -5.19 5.88 15.80
C GLN A 117 -4.30 4.74 16.26
N MET A 118 -3.48 4.99 17.28
CA MET A 118 -2.69 3.96 17.93
C MET A 118 -3.46 3.41 19.13
N ILE A 119 -3.48 2.09 19.26
CA ILE A 119 -4.08 1.34 20.35
C ILE A 119 -3.00 0.43 20.91
N LYS A 120 -2.61 0.67 22.17
CA LYS A 120 -1.67 -0.18 22.89
C LYS A 120 -2.43 -1.33 23.56
N ILE A 121 -2.18 -2.56 23.11
CA ILE A 121 -2.79 -3.77 23.68
C ILE A 121 -1.92 -4.29 24.82
N SER A 122 -0.59 -4.32 24.63
CA SER A 122 0.37 -4.72 25.65
C SER A 122 1.70 -3.96 25.47
N GLU A 123 2.74 -4.30 26.25
CA GLU A 123 4.08 -3.73 26.05
C GLU A 123 4.74 -4.17 24.73
N HIS A 124 4.32 -5.31 24.18
CA HIS A 124 4.87 -5.89 22.96
C HIS A 124 3.83 -5.99 21.85
N GLU A 125 2.69 -5.32 21.98
CA GLU A 125 1.61 -5.37 21.00
C GLU A 125 0.94 -4.00 20.86
N LEU A 126 1.15 -3.42 19.69
CA LEU A 126 0.69 -2.10 19.28
C LEU A 126 -0.11 -2.27 18.00
N HIS A 127 -1.33 -1.74 17.99
CA HIS A 127 -2.23 -1.78 16.85
C HIS A 127 -2.44 -0.37 16.33
N TYR A 128 -2.37 -0.20 15.01
CA TYR A 128 -2.55 1.08 14.34
C TYR A 128 -3.70 0.99 13.36
N ILE A 129 -4.74 1.79 13.59
CA ILE A 129 -5.89 1.92 12.69
C ILE A 129 -5.67 3.15 11.82
N ILE A 130 -5.66 2.96 10.50
CA ILE A 130 -5.29 3.98 9.52
C ILE A 130 -6.41 4.16 8.50
N GLU A 131 -6.83 5.41 8.28
CA GLU A 131 -7.87 5.83 7.33
C GLU A 131 -7.34 6.90 6.35
#